data_AF-A0A0A3XH40-F1
#
_entry.id   AF-A0A0A3XH40-F1
#
_cell.length_a   1.000
_cell.length_b   1.000
_cell.length_c   1.000
_cell.angle_alpha   90.00
_cell.angle_beta   90.00
_cell.angle_gamma   90.00
#
_symmetry.space_group_name_H-M   'P 1'
#
loop_
_entity.id
_entity.type
_entity.pdbx_description
1 polymer ?
#
loop_
_entity_poly.entity_id
_entity_poly.type
_entity_poly.pdbx_seq_one_letter_code
_entity_poly.pdbx_strand_id
1 'polypeptide(L)'
;MADACVHLMKTYSSAELVNIGTGEDITIAEFARVVAAIVGYGGEIGFDTSRPDGTPRKLLDVSRLEKLGWRATTSLHDGLERAYAAYLSQR
;
A
#
# COMPACT_ATOMS: atom_id res chain seq x y z
N MET A 1 -7.59 -1.09 -4.71
CA MET A 1 -7.31 -1.80 -5.98
C MET A 1 -8.57 -2.06 -6.78
N ALA A 2 -9.55 -2.82 -6.28
CA ALA A 2 -10.76 -3.18 -7.03
C ALA A 2 -11.47 -1.97 -7.68
N ASP A 3 -11.59 -0.87 -6.94
CA ASP A 3 -12.16 0.39 -7.44
C ASP A 3 -11.43 0.95 -8.67
N ALA A 4 -10.09 0.98 -8.67
CA ALA A 4 -9.29 1.38 -9.82
C ALA A 4 -9.51 0.47 -11.04
N CYS A 5 -9.63 -0.85 -10.81
CA CYS A 5 -9.93 -1.80 -11.89
C CYS A 5 -11.30 -1.51 -12.51
N VAL A 6 -12.32 -1.26 -11.68
CA VAL A 6 -13.67 -0.91 -12.14
C VAL A 6 -13.68 0.42 -12.89
N HIS A 7 -12.93 1.43 -12.41
CA HIS A 7 -12.76 2.69 -13.11
C HIS A 7 -12.16 2.48 -14.50
N LEU A 8 -11.02 1.78 -14.59
CA LEU A 8 -10.33 1.55 -15.86
C LEU A 8 -11.17 0.74 -16.85
N MET A 9 -11.91 -0.28 -16.38
CA MET A 9 -12.83 -1.04 -17.25
C MET A 9 -13.93 -0.16 -17.88
N LYS A 10 -14.28 0.97 -17.26
CA LYS A 10 -15.31 1.89 -17.76
C LYS A 10 -14.75 3.02 -18.61
N THR A 11 -13.51 3.45 -18.35
CA THR A 11 -12.97 4.71 -18.89
C THR A 11 -11.77 4.53 -19.83
N TYR A 12 -11.21 3.33 -19.96
CA TYR A 12 -9.98 3.07 -20.70
C TYR A 12 -10.03 1.78 -21.53
N SER A 13 -9.57 1.82 -22.78
CA SER A 13 -9.66 0.70 -23.73
C SER A 13 -8.41 0.52 -24.62
N SER A 14 -7.29 1.14 -24.29
CA SER A 14 -6.02 0.95 -25.03
C SER A 14 -5.29 -0.31 -24.55
N ALA A 15 -4.44 -0.86 -25.42
CA ALA A 15 -3.63 -2.06 -25.14
C ALA A 15 -2.46 -1.81 -24.18
N GLU A 16 -2.16 -0.55 -23.85
CA GLU A 16 -1.05 -0.23 -22.98
C GLU A 16 -1.38 -0.50 -21.50
N LEU A 17 -0.38 -0.99 -20.76
CA LEU A 17 -0.49 -1.25 -19.32
C LEU A 17 -0.67 0.04 -18.51
N VAL A 18 -1.41 -0.07 -17.41
CA VAL A 18 -1.63 1.00 -16.42
C VAL A 18 -1.22 0.50 -15.05
N ASN A 19 -0.28 1.18 -14.41
CA ASN A 19 0.11 0.90 -13.03
C ASN A 19 -1.02 1.33 -12.07
N ILE A 20 -1.37 0.44 -11.13
CA ILE A 20 -2.30 0.75 -10.03
C ILE A 20 -1.50 0.75 -8.73
N GLY A 21 -1.44 1.90 -8.07
CA GLY A 21 -0.73 2.10 -6.81
C GLY A 21 -1.06 3.46 -6.21
N THR A 22 -0.36 3.82 -5.14
CA THR A 22 -0.50 5.13 -4.47
C THR A 22 0.45 6.18 -5.04
N GLY A 23 1.57 5.77 -5.65
CA GLY A 23 2.65 6.70 -6.02
C GLY A 23 3.47 7.20 -4.82
N GLU A 24 3.24 6.63 -3.64
CA GLU A 24 3.92 6.95 -2.39
C GLU A 24 4.69 5.72 -1.88
N ASP A 25 5.81 5.95 -1.19
CA ASP A 25 6.66 4.91 -0.62
C ASP A 25 6.88 5.19 0.88
N ILE A 26 7.22 4.15 1.64
CA ILE A 26 7.50 4.21 3.07
C ILE A 26 8.64 3.24 3.40
N THR A 27 9.49 3.57 4.37
CA THR A 27 10.54 2.64 4.77
C THR A 27 9.95 1.42 5.48
N ILE A 28 10.65 0.29 5.41
CA ILE A 28 10.27 -0.92 6.17
C ILE A 28 10.18 -0.64 7.67
N ALA A 29 11.08 0.20 8.20
CA ALA A 29 11.08 0.55 9.61
C ALA A 29 9.84 1.36 10.03
N GLU A 30 9.41 2.32 9.22
CA GLU A 30 8.18 3.07 9.47
C GLU A 30 6.95 2.19 9.32
N PHE A 31 6.88 1.35 8.28
CA PHE A 31 5.79 0.39 8.10
C PHE A 31 5.64 -0.52 9.32
N ALA A 32 6.74 -1.09 9.82
CA ALA A 32 6.74 -1.94 11.00
C ALA A 32 6.20 -1.22 12.25
N ARG A 33 6.56 0.07 12.44
CA ARG A 33 6.06 0.88 13.56
C ARG A 33 4.56 1.18 13.43
N VAL A 34 4.07 1.48 12.22
CA VAL A 34 2.63 1.69 11.98
C VAL A 34 1.84 0.42 12.31
N VAL A 35 2.31 -0.73 11.84
CA VAL A 35 1.68 -2.02 12.17
C VAL A 35 1.70 -2.26 13.69
N ALA A 36 2.83 -2.07 14.36
CA ALA A 36 2.95 -2.24 15.81
C ALA A 36 1.95 -1.36 16.58
N ALA A 37 1.80 -0.09 16.19
CA ALA A 37 0.84 0.82 16.80
C ALA A 37 -0.61 0.32 16.62
N ILE A 38 -0.99 -0.07 15.41
CA ILE A 38 -2.35 -0.52 15.07
C ILE A 38 -2.73 -1.79 15.82
N VAL A 39 -1.80 -2.74 15.98
CA VAL A 39 -2.06 -4.00 16.69
C VAL A 39 -1.89 -3.89 18.21
N GLY A 40 -1.49 -2.73 18.73
CA GLY A 40 -1.25 -2.53 20.16
C GLY A 40 0.01 -3.23 20.69
N TYR A 41 1.03 -3.44 19.85
CA TYR A 41 2.29 -4.05 20.27
C TYR A 41 3.14 -3.05 21.05
N GLY A 42 3.32 -3.32 22.35
CA GLY A 42 4.13 -2.49 23.26
C GLY A 42 5.58 -2.94 23.44
N GLY A 43 6.06 -3.92 22.66
CA GLY A 43 7.45 -4.39 22.73
C GLY A 43 8.41 -3.59 21.83
N GLU A 44 9.65 -4.06 21.72
CA GLU A 44 10.68 -3.44 20.89
C GLU A 44 10.79 -4.09 19.51
N ILE A 45 10.96 -3.28 18.46
CA ILE A 45 11.18 -3.76 17.09
C ILE A 45 12.70 -3.77 16.82
N GLY A 46 13.27 -4.96 16.68
CA GLY A 46 14.66 -5.16 16.25
C GLY A 46 14.79 -5.37 14.75
N PHE A 47 15.89 -4.86 14.17
CA PHE A 47 16.25 -5.07 12.75
C PHE A 47 17.60 -5.79 12.68
N ASP A 48 17.65 -6.93 12.01
CA ASP A 48 18.88 -7.72 11.83
C ASP A 48 19.65 -7.25 10.58
N THR A 49 20.66 -6.40 10.79
CA THR A 49 21.50 -5.85 9.71
C THR A 49 22.49 -6.85 9.13
N SER A 50 22.57 -8.08 9.66
CA SER A 50 23.36 -9.15 9.02
C SER A 50 22.68 -9.73 7.78
N ARG A 51 21.37 -9.47 7.62
CA ARG A 51 20.59 -9.87 6.45
C ARG A 51 20.69 -8.81 5.36
N PRO A 52 20.77 -9.22 4.08
CA PRO A 52 20.82 -8.27 2.97
C PRO A 52 19.48 -7.57 2.80
N ASP A 53 19.52 -6.27 2.58
CA ASP A 53 18.37 -5.52 2.10
C ASP A 53 18.08 -5.82 0.62
N GLY A 54 16.81 -5.64 0.24
CA GLY A 54 16.40 -5.67 -1.16
C GLY A 54 16.79 -4.40 -1.92
N THR A 55 16.10 -4.14 -3.03
CA THR A 55 16.28 -2.88 -3.78
C THR A 55 15.89 -1.68 -2.89
N PRO A 56 16.71 -0.61 -2.81
CA PRO A 56 16.46 0.53 -1.91
C PRO A 56 15.12 1.25 -2.11
N ARG A 57 14.54 1.16 -3.31
CA ARG A 57 13.24 1.76 -3.64
C ARG A 57 12.52 0.91 -4.67
N LYS A 58 11.24 0.63 -4.43
CA LYS A 58 10.37 -0.10 -5.38
C LYS A 58 9.00 0.55 -5.43
N LEU A 59 8.90 1.61 -6.21
CA LEU A 59 7.71 2.45 -6.34
C LEU A 59 7.19 2.45 -7.78
N LEU A 60 5.87 2.33 -7.95
CA LEU A 60 5.22 2.47 -9.24
C LEU A 60 5.02 3.95 -9.59
N ASP A 61 5.36 4.34 -10.81
CA ASP A 61 4.87 5.59 -11.40
C ASP A 61 3.39 5.42 -11.76
N VAL A 62 2.53 6.22 -11.11
CA VAL A 62 1.06 6.20 -11.27
C VAL A 62 0.54 7.42 -12.04
N SER A 63 1.42 8.25 -12.61
CA SER A 63 1.05 9.49 -13.32
C SER A 63 0.02 9.28 -14.42
N ARG A 64 0.07 8.13 -15.11
CA ARG A 64 -0.96 7.76 -16.10
C ARG A 64 -2.33 7.52 -15.47
N LEU A 65 -2.39 6.79 -14.36
CA LEU A 65 -3.64 6.50 -13.68
C LEU A 65 -4.29 7.78 -13.15
N GLU A 66 -3.47 8.70 -12.63
CA GLU A 66 -3.92 10.03 -12.19
C GLU A 66 -4.49 10.86 -13.34
N LYS A 67 -3.81 10.87 -14.51
CA LYS A 67 -4.32 11.52 -15.73
C LYS A 67 -5.62 10.91 -16.24
N LEU A 68 -5.84 9.61 -15.99
CA LEU A 68 -7.10 8.92 -16.27
C LEU A 68 -8.19 9.23 -15.23
N GLY A 69 -7.94 10.13 -14.29
CA GLY A 69 -8.94 10.64 -13.34
C GLY A 69 -9.15 9.78 -12.10
N TRP A 70 -8.23 8.85 -11.80
CA TRP A 70 -8.30 8.02 -10.61
C TRP A 70 -7.11 8.26 -9.67
N ARG A 71 -7.37 8.34 -8.37
CA ARG A 71 -6.35 8.42 -7.32
C ARG A 71 -6.76 7.51 -6.16
N ALA A 72 -5.78 6.87 -5.53
CA ALA A 72 -6.02 6.09 -4.32
C ALA A 72 -6.52 7.00 -3.20
N THR A 73 -7.61 6.59 -2.54
CA THR A 73 -8.26 7.38 -1.47
C THR A 73 -8.06 6.81 -0.08
N THR A 74 -7.72 5.52 0.03
CA THR A 74 -7.42 4.88 1.31
C THR A 74 -5.95 5.10 1.66
N SER A 75 -5.68 5.76 2.78
CA SER A 75 -4.31 5.88 3.30
C SER A 75 -3.77 4.53 3.79
N LEU A 76 -2.45 4.40 3.92
CA LEU A 76 -1.83 3.20 4.48
C LEU A 76 -2.35 2.89 5.89
N HIS A 77 -2.48 3.91 6.73
CA HIS A 77 -2.97 3.80 8.10
C HIS A 77 -4.41 3.28 8.14
N ASP A 78 -5.33 3.94 7.45
CA ASP A 78 -6.74 3.54 7.41
C ASP A 78 -6.90 2.14 6.82
N GLY A 79 -6.11 1.81 5.80
CA GLY A 79 -6.09 0.48 5.20
C GLY A 79 -5.66 -0.61 6.17
N LEU A 80 -4.61 -0.36 6.95
CA LEU A 80 -4.10 -1.30 7.96
C LEU A 80 -5.06 -1.47 9.14
N GLU A 81 -5.66 -0.39 9.66
CA GLU A 81 -6.66 -0.47 10.72
C GLU A 81 -7.86 -1.32 10.30
N ARG A 82 -8.39 -1.07 9.10
CA ARG A 82 -9.50 -1.84 8.54
C ARG A 82 -9.14 -3.30 8.31
N ALA A 83 -7.93 -3.57 7.81
CA ALA A 83 -7.45 -4.93 7.59
C ALA A 83 -7.31 -5.69 8.92
N TYR A 84 -6.78 -5.05 9.96
CA TYR A 84 -6.64 -5.66 11.27
C TYR A 84 -7.99 -5.90 11.95
N ALA A 85 -8.92 -4.93 11.89
CA ALA A 85 -10.28 -5.12 12.38
C ALA A 85 -11.00 -6.28 11.68
N ALA A 86 -10.84 -6.41 10.35
CA ALA A 86 -11.38 -7.53 9.59
C ALA A 86 -10.79 -8.87 10.04
N TYR A 87 -9.46 -8.94 10.26
CA TYR A 87 -8.79 -10.12 10.81
C TYR A 87 -9.37 -10.55 12.17
N LEU A 88 -9.59 -9.60 13.09
CA LEU A 88 -10.18 -9.87 14.40
C LEU A 88 -11.64 -10.33 14.33
N SER A 89 -12.41 -9.83 13.35
CA SER A 89 -13.84 -10.17 13.19
C SER A 89 -14.11 -11.57 12.63
N GLN A 90 -13.09 -12.22 12.05
CA GLN A 90 -13.18 -13.57 11.49
C GLN A 90 -12.78 -14.66 12.49
N ARG A 91 -12.75 -14.31 13.78
CA ARG A 91 -12.27 -15.16 14.85
C ARG A 91 -13.42 -15.76 15.67
#